data_AF-G4Z851-F1
#
_entry.id   AF-G4Z851-F1
#
_cell.length_a   1.000
_cell.length_b   1.000
_cell.length_c   1.000
_cell.angle_alpha   90.00
_cell.angle_beta   90.00
_cell.angle_gamma   90.00
#
_symmetry.space_group_name_H-M   'P 1'
#
loop_
_entity.id
_entity.type
_entity.pdbx_description
1 polymer ?
#
loop_
_entity_poly.entity_id
_entity_poly.type
_entity_poly.pdbx_seq_one_letter_code
_entity_poly.pdbx_strand_id
1 'polypeptide(L)'
;MTLTALKSCGEWDVAARTFSELPGTFEKMVMNYLNILWPHLYGLFVESHAERDTMKRLQLTDHVFKEYPCARYATDVTFQMMSMPSGTRKERADYYSANHKQHGFKVEVSVLPNGMALN
;
A
#
# COMPACT_ATOMS: atom_id res chain seq x y z
N MET A 1 3.02 5.23 -19.47
CA MET A 1 1.58 5.49 -19.28
C MET A 1 1.05 4.83 -18.01
N THR A 2 1.09 3.50 -17.90
CA THR A 2 0.58 2.77 -16.70
C THR A 2 1.45 2.97 -15.47
N LEU A 3 2.77 2.71 -15.54
CA LEU A 3 3.69 2.95 -14.42
C LEU A 3 3.72 4.42 -13.97
N THR A 4 3.66 5.33 -14.93
CA THR A 4 3.58 6.77 -14.65
C THR A 4 2.28 7.13 -13.93
N ALA A 5 1.13 6.58 -14.37
CA ALA A 5 -0.16 6.80 -13.71
C ALA A 5 -0.18 6.23 -12.29
N LEU A 6 0.36 5.02 -12.09
CA LEU A 6 0.47 4.39 -10.77
C LEU A 6 1.40 5.16 -9.84
N LYS A 7 2.47 5.77 -10.36
CA LYS A 7 3.43 6.53 -9.56
C LYS A 7 2.92 7.94 -9.20
N SER A 8 2.14 8.57 -10.07
CA SER A 8 1.74 9.96 -9.88
C SER A 8 0.50 10.16 -9.00
N CYS A 9 -0.18 9.08 -8.56
CA CYS A 9 -1.32 9.06 -7.62
C CYS A 9 -2.16 10.36 -7.59
N GLY A 10 -2.66 10.78 -8.76
CA GLY A 10 -3.32 12.05 -8.94
C GLY A 10 -4.39 11.97 -10.03
N GLU A 11 -5.01 13.10 -10.34
CA GLU A 11 -6.08 13.16 -11.33
C GLU A 11 -5.60 12.73 -12.72
N TRP A 12 -6.45 11.95 -13.42
CA TRP A 12 -6.17 11.45 -14.77
C TRP A 12 -5.81 12.56 -15.76
N ASP A 13 -6.37 13.76 -15.58
CA ASP A 13 -6.08 14.94 -16.39
C ASP A 13 -4.61 15.33 -16.38
N VAL A 14 -3.94 15.25 -15.23
CA VAL A 14 -2.53 15.63 -15.10
C VAL A 14 -1.63 14.62 -15.81
N ALA A 15 -1.93 13.33 -15.63
CA ALA A 15 -1.19 12.26 -16.28
C ALA A 15 -1.43 12.28 -17.81
N ALA A 16 -2.67 12.46 -18.26
CA ALA A 16 -3.04 12.47 -19.67
C ALA A 16 -2.38 13.63 -20.44
N ARG A 17 -2.29 14.83 -19.84
CA ARG A 17 -1.57 15.98 -20.41
C ARG A 17 -0.10 15.66 -20.70
N THR A 18 0.55 14.87 -19.84
CA THR A 18 1.96 14.46 -20.03
C THR A 18 2.14 13.63 -21.29
N PHE A 19 1.12 12.87 -21.68
CA PHE A 19 1.12 12.02 -22.88
C PHE A 19 0.39 12.65 -24.08
N SER A 20 -0.08 13.90 -23.96
CA SER A 20 -0.90 14.58 -24.98
C SER A 20 -2.17 13.80 -25.37
N GLU A 21 -2.75 13.08 -24.42
CA GLU A 21 -3.97 12.27 -24.63
C GLU A 21 -5.19 12.89 -23.96
N LEU A 22 -6.38 12.54 -24.45
CA LEU A 22 -7.63 12.88 -23.76
C LEU A 22 -7.77 12.04 -22.48
N PRO A 23 -8.21 12.63 -21.35
CA PRO A 23 -8.25 11.94 -20.05
C PRO A 23 -9.01 10.61 -20.06
N GLY A 24 -10.21 10.58 -20.66
CA GLY A 24 -11.01 9.36 -20.75
C GLY A 24 -10.40 8.28 -21.66
N THR A 25 -9.64 8.67 -22.69
CA THR A 25 -8.89 7.72 -23.53
C THR A 25 -7.69 7.16 -22.78
N PHE A 26 -6.97 8.04 -22.08
CA PHE A 26 -5.82 7.68 -21.26
C PHE A 26 -6.22 6.70 -20.14
N GLU A 27 -7.29 6.99 -19.40
CA GLU A 27 -7.84 6.13 -18.35
C GLU A 27 -8.18 4.74 -18.93
N LYS A 28 -8.98 4.68 -20.00
CA LYS A 28 -9.37 3.40 -20.63
C LYS A 28 -8.15 2.59 -21.06
N MET A 29 -7.13 3.23 -21.62
CA MET A 29 -5.92 2.54 -22.05
C MET A 29 -5.11 1.99 -20.87
N VAL A 30 -4.95 2.77 -19.80
CA VAL A 30 -4.26 2.33 -18.58
C VAL A 30 -5.02 1.18 -17.93
N MET A 31 -6.34 1.30 -17.78
CA MET A 31 -7.19 0.28 -17.15
C MET A 31 -7.23 -1.02 -17.97
N ASN A 32 -7.34 -0.93 -19.30
CA ASN A 32 -7.27 -2.11 -20.16
C ASN A 32 -5.93 -2.86 -20.01
N TYR A 33 -4.83 -2.13 -19.95
CA TYR A 33 -3.52 -2.74 -19.73
C TYR A 33 -3.41 -3.38 -18.34
N LEU A 34 -3.91 -2.71 -17.30
CA LEU A 34 -3.95 -3.28 -15.95
C LEU A 34 -4.80 -4.54 -15.88
N ASN A 35 -5.93 -4.61 -16.59
CA ASN A 35 -6.76 -5.81 -16.64
C ASN A 35 -6.04 -7.01 -17.28
N ILE A 36 -5.18 -6.77 -18.26
CA ILE A 36 -4.36 -7.83 -18.88
C ILE A 36 -3.27 -8.30 -17.90
N LEU A 37 -2.65 -7.36 -17.18
CA LEU A 37 -1.59 -7.69 -16.21
C LEU A 37 -2.14 -8.29 -14.91
N TRP A 38 -3.37 -7.98 -14.55
CA TRP A 38 -3.96 -8.31 -13.26
C TRP A 38 -3.81 -9.80 -12.88
N PRO A 39 -4.16 -10.77 -13.73
CA PRO A 39 -4.01 -12.19 -13.38
C PRO A 39 -2.56 -12.59 -13.10
N HIS A 40 -1.62 -12.04 -13.88
CA HIS A 40 -0.19 -12.33 -13.72
C HIS A 40 0.37 -11.71 -12.44
N LEU A 41 0.00 -10.46 -12.15
CA LEU A 41 0.38 -9.80 -10.91
C LEU A 41 -0.22 -10.51 -9.69
N TYR A 42 -1.48 -10.94 -9.78
CA TYR A 42 -2.14 -11.69 -8.73
C TYR A 42 -1.44 -13.03 -8.48
N GLY A 43 -1.12 -13.79 -9.53
CA GLY A 43 -0.36 -15.03 -9.40
C GLY A 43 1.02 -14.82 -8.78
N LEU A 44 1.75 -13.80 -9.24
CA LEU A 44 3.12 -13.51 -8.77
C LEU A 44 3.16 -12.99 -7.33
N PHE A 45 2.25 -12.10 -6.93
CA PHE A 45 2.32 -11.46 -5.62
C PHE A 45 1.42 -12.10 -4.58
N VAL A 46 0.24 -12.60 -4.95
CA VAL A 46 -0.73 -13.16 -4.01
C VAL A 46 -0.62 -14.68 -3.95
N GLU A 47 -0.85 -15.39 -5.06
CA GLU A 47 -0.88 -16.86 -5.05
C GLU A 47 0.48 -17.44 -4.65
N SER A 48 1.56 -16.89 -5.22
CA SER A 48 2.90 -17.38 -4.91
C SER A 48 3.31 -17.17 -3.44
N HIS A 49 2.79 -16.13 -2.76
CA HIS A 49 2.99 -15.94 -1.33
C HIS A 49 2.05 -16.83 -0.51
N ALA A 50 0.82 -17.06 -0.98
CA ALA A 50 -0.11 -17.98 -0.32
C ALA A 50 0.41 -19.42 -0.30
N GLU A 51 1.02 -19.88 -1.39
CA GLU A 51 1.65 -21.20 -1.47
C GLU A 51 2.92 -21.27 -0.63
N ARG A 52 3.78 -20.26 -0.76
CA ARG A 52 5.01 -20.16 0.03
C ARG A 52 4.63 -20.14 1.51
N ASP A 53 4.05 -19.07 2.01
CA ASP A 53 3.88 -18.84 3.44
C ASP A 53 2.60 -19.48 4.01
N THR A 54 2.42 -20.77 3.70
CA THR A 54 1.38 -21.58 4.33
C THR A 54 1.65 -21.70 5.83
N MET A 55 0.60 -21.62 6.68
CA MET A 55 0.72 -21.73 8.14
C MET A 55 1.52 -22.94 8.62
N LYS A 56 1.33 -24.10 7.99
CA LYS A 56 2.10 -25.31 8.30
C LYS A 56 3.60 -25.10 8.11
N ARG A 57 4.00 -24.40 7.05
CA ARG A 57 5.40 -24.12 6.76
C ARG A 57 5.97 -23.14 7.77
N LEU A 58 5.23 -22.07 8.08
CA LEU A 58 5.61 -21.08 9.09
C LEU A 58 5.86 -21.71 10.47
N GLN A 59 5.02 -22.66 10.87
CA GLN A 59 5.21 -23.44 12.10
C GLN A 59 6.47 -24.32 12.06
N LEU A 60 6.73 -24.99 10.93
CA LEU A 60 7.92 -25.83 10.77
C LEU A 60 9.22 -25.03 10.76
N THR A 61 9.19 -23.80 10.23
CA THR A 61 10.36 -22.91 10.16
C THR A 61 10.51 -22.02 11.40
N ASP A 62 9.71 -22.24 12.45
CA ASP A 62 9.67 -21.42 13.67
C ASP A 62 9.50 -19.91 13.39
N HIS A 63 8.71 -19.59 12.37
CA HIS A 63 8.33 -18.22 12.01
C HIS A 63 6.86 -18.01 12.38
N VAL A 64 6.62 -17.94 13.70
CA VAL A 64 5.30 -17.76 14.30
C VAL A 64 5.35 -16.72 15.42
N PHE A 65 4.25 -16.01 15.63
CA PHE A 65 4.14 -15.10 16.77
C PHE A 65 4.10 -15.89 18.07
N LYS A 66 4.88 -15.47 19.08
CA LYS A 66 5.00 -16.16 20.37
C LYS A 66 3.66 -16.31 21.10
N GLU A 67 2.88 -15.24 21.12
CA GLU A 67 1.59 -15.19 21.84
C GLU A 67 0.44 -15.74 21.00
N TYR A 68 0.54 -15.65 19.67
CA TYR A 68 -0.51 -16.06 18.73
C TYR A 68 0.05 -16.93 17.59
N PRO A 69 0.39 -18.21 17.84
CA PRO A 69 1.02 -19.07 16.83
C PRO A 69 0.16 -19.36 15.60
N CYS A 70 -1.14 -19.09 15.69
CA CYS A 70 -2.12 -19.29 14.61
C CYS A 70 -2.29 -18.05 13.72
N ALA A 71 -1.75 -16.89 14.12
CA ALA A 71 -1.94 -15.64 13.40
C ALA A 71 -1.04 -15.57 12.16
N ARG A 72 -1.64 -15.23 11.01
CA ARG A 72 -0.93 -15.07 9.73
C ARG A 72 -0.29 -13.71 9.54
N TYR A 73 -0.77 -12.69 10.25
CA TYR A 73 -0.27 -11.34 10.23
C TYR A 73 -0.73 -10.61 11.50
N ALA A 74 -0.03 -9.54 11.85
CA ALA A 74 -0.42 -8.61 12.89
C ALA A 74 -0.56 -7.22 12.26
N THR A 75 -1.72 -6.59 12.43
CA THR A 75 -1.97 -5.21 12.01
C THR A 75 -1.71 -4.28 13.18
N ASP A 76 -0.89 -3.25 12.97
CA ASP A 76 -0.79 -2.14 13.90
C ASP A 76 -0.78 -0.82 13.15
N VAL A 77 -1.09 0.25 13.87
CA VAL A 77 -1.07 1.59 13.32
C VAL A 77 0.26 2.26 13.63
N THR A 78 0.98 2.61 12.58
CA THR A 78 2.18 3.43 12.67
C THR A 78 1.87 4.88 12.30
N PHE A 79 2.69 5.80 12.81
CA PHE A 79 2.60 7.22 12.44
C PHE A 79 3.76 7.58 11.53
N GLN A 80 3.48 7.81 10.25
CA GLN A 80 4.51 8.21 9.30
C GLN A 80 4.74 9.72 9.41
N MET A 81 5.92 10.09 9.93
CA MET A 81 6.31 11.48 10.11
C MET A 81 6.35 12.21 8.76
N MET A 82 5.81 13.43 8.74
CA MET A 82 5.86 14.33 7.58
C MET A 82 6.23 15.76 7.98
N SER A 83 6.67 16.56 7.02
CA SER A 83 6.75 18.02 7.20
C SER A 83 5.34 18.59 7.42
N MET A 84 5.20 19.59 8.30
CA MET A 84 3.92 20.23 8.59
C MET A 84 3.19 20.61 7.29
N PRO A 85 1.97 20.11 7.04
CA PRO A 85 1.25 20.41 5.82
C PRO A 85 0.93 21.90 5.72
N SER A 86 0.98 22.43 4.50
CA SER A 86 0.50 23.78 4.19
C SER A 86 -1.01 23.86 4.41
N GLY A 87 -1.52 25.01 4.87
CA GLY A 87 -2.94 25.19 5.18
C GLY A 87 -3.19 25.93 6.48
N THR A 88 -4.46 26.08 6.80
CA THR A 88 -4.94 26.69 8.04
C THR A 88 -4.64 25.81 9.25
N ARG A 89 -4.64 26.39 10.45
CA ARG A 89 -4.43 25.63 11.69
C ARG A 89 -5.40 24.46 11.85
N LYS A 90 -6.62 24.60 11.34
CA LYS A 90 -7.67 23.56 11.42
C LYS A 90 -7.31 22.36 10.55
N GLU A 91 -6.93 22.59 9.29
CA GLU A 91 -6.49 21.52 8.37
C GLU A 91 -5.22 20.82 8.87
N ARG A 92 -4.30 21.56 9.49
CA ARG A 92 -3.08 20.98 10.09
C ARG A 92 -3.35 20.12 11.32
N ALA A 93 -4.45 20.36 12.02
CA ALA A 93 -4.79 19.62 13.23
C ALA A 93 -5.16 18.15 12.92
N ASP A 94 -5.76 17.90 11.75
CA ASP A 94 -6.15 16.55 11.32
C ASP A 94 -4.95 15.60 11.15
N TYR A 95 -3.77 16.16 10.87
CA TYR A 95 -2.52 15.43 10.73
C TYR A 95 -1.66 15.41 11.99
N TYR A 96 -2.13 15.94 13.12
CA TYR A 96 -1.34 16.00 14.35
C TYR A 96 -1.68 14.83 15.28
N SER A 97 -0.68 14.05 15.68
CA SER A 97 -0.85 13.05 16.74
C SER A 97 -0.43 13.63 18.08
N ALA A 98 -1.36 13.73 19.02
CA ALA A 98 -1.08 14.15 20.40
C ALA A 98 -0.16 13.14 21.13
N ASN A 99 -0.31 11.84 20.84
CA ASN A 99 0.49 10.78 21.47
C ASN A 99 1.96 10.86 21.04
N HIS A 100 2.21 11.10 19.75
CA HIS A 100 3.57 11.14 19.19
C HIS A 100 4.16 12.56 19.12
N LYS A 101 3.35 13.60 19.39
CA LYS A 101 3.70 15.03 19.31
C LYS A 101 4.27 15.44 17.95
N GLN A 102 3.80 14.81 16.87
CA GLN A 102 4.29 15.01 15.51
C GLN A 102 3.15 15.16 14.51
N HIS A 103 3.44 15.77 13.37
CA HIS A 103 2.56 15.77 12.20
C HIS A 103 2.90 14.59 11.28
N GLY A 104 1.87 13.95 10.74
CA GLY A 104 2.03 12.70 10.00
C GLY A 104 0.73 12.11 9.53
N PHE A 105 0.86 11.10 8.68
CA PHE A 105 -0.25 10.24 8.31
C PHE A 105 -0.29 9.07 9.28
N LYS A 106 -1.51 8.76 9.72
CA LYS A 106 -1.80 7.52 10.44
C LYS A 106 -1.89 6.41 9.38
N VAL A 107 -0.95 5.46 9.44
CA VAL A 107 -0.81 4.41 8.44
C VAL A 107 -0.96 3.05 9.12
N GLU A 108 -1.94 2.27 8.67
CA GLU A 108 -2.11 0.89 9.11
C GLU A 108 -1.11 0.01 8.36
N VAL A 109 -0.29 -0.73 9.10
CA VAL A 109 0.73 -1.63 8.55
C VAL A 109 0.49 -3.02 9.09
N SER A 110 0.44 -4.00 8.20
CA SER A 110 0.39 -5.41 8.56
C SER A 110 1.79 -5.99 8.54
N VAL A 111 2.17 -6.78 9.53
CA VAL A 111 3.45 -7.49 9.58
C VAL A 111 3.20 -8.98 9.55
N LEU A 112 3.90 -9.68 8.68
CA LEU A 112 3.89 -11.14 8.58
C LEU A 112 4.81 -11.76 9.66
N PRO A 113 4.57 -13.02 10.08
CA PRO A 113 5.42 -13.73 11.04
C PRO A 113 6.90 -13.83 10.65
N ASN A 114 7.21 -13.70 9.36
CA ASN A 114 8.58 -13.66 8.82
C ASN A 114 9.24 -12.28 8.94
N GLY A 115 8.57 -11.29 9.54
CA GLY A 115 9.07 -9.93 9.74
C GLY A 115 8.86 -8.97 8.57
N MET A 116 8.24 -9.42 7.46
CA MET A 116 7.92 -8.53 6.35
C MET A 116 6.71 -7.64 6.65
N ALA A 117 6.82 -6.36 6.33
CA ALA A 117 5.73 -5.40 6.44
C ALA A 117 4.97 -5.27 5.10
N LEU A 118 3.65 -5.14 5.20
CA LEU A 118 2.67 -4.91 4.14
C LEU A 118 1.89 -3.64 4.48
N ASN A 119 1.79 -2.71 3.54
CA ASN A 119 1.05 -1.45 3.62
C ASN A 119 0.30 -1.26 2.32
#